data_AF-A0A7X9E1V7-F1
#
_entry.id   AF-A0A7X9E1V7-F1
#
_cell.length_a   1.000
_cell.length_b   1.000
_cell.length_c   1.000
_cell.angle_alpha   90.00
_cell.angle_beta   90.00
_cell.angle_gamma   90.00
#
_symmetry.space_group_name_H-M   'P 1'
#
loop_
_entity.id
_entity.type
_entity.pdbx_description
1 polymer ?
#
loop_
_entity_poly.entity_id
_entity_poly.type
_entity_poly.pdbx_seq_one_letter_code
_entity_poly.pdbx_strand_id
1 'polypeptide(L)'
;MVSSVRRIPSGFSFIDKNWGGIYRGGSYLVVGPRKSGRTLIGLQCALEAAKNAEVCLFFTIMRPKDLMIQAASLNFDIQSYMNQNLIIVVRVAPPNDIYDMYNPDDYLVEYFNDIITVVNQYNPTRIVFDELTPFVGFKNLDHLRDTFLHTLETIEERDITSMFVISEPATQKTQSIVEGLSQFVTGVIQLRKQVGPGERIHSGTVTIIPNVGHTEGEFTSEYRIEPYKGVTTEFSKEPVYTTEESTPVLPRPRMINRPTKIDVPTEPYAFSNVYNYNDFLLILNNQIALYKSTGQTFNIVSLKLDPAAQIKGILTINQLQNAVRQATSKKDKICIIENKVIVLLVRGNLKTVVDLMTSVQNNLPSHDPNYINAALEYISIFNLEVDERVENAESMMEFVLTADTSSTNTYQPLNKYIG
;
A
#
# COMPACT_ATOMS: atom_id res chain seq x y z
N MET A 1 0.16 -29.18 35.37
CA MET A 1 1.05 -28.88 34.22
C MET A 1 1.06 -27.38 34.08
N VAL A 2 2.24 -26.75 34.21
CA VAL A 2 2.36 -25.31 33.92
C VAL A 2 2.17 -25.16 32.42
N SER A 3 1.12 -24.46 31.98
CA SER A 3 0.97 -24.13 30.56
C SER A 3 2.16 -23.25 30.19
N SER A 4 3.14 -23.81 29.49
CA SER A 4 4.31 -23.06 29.04
C SER A 4 3.86 -21.96 28.10
N VAL A 5 4.19 -20.70 28.39
CA VAL A 5 4.01 -19.59 27.45
C VAL A 5 4.76 -19.94 26.17
N ARG A 6 4.04 -20.06 25.05
CA ARG A 6 4.57 -20.59 23.79
C ARG A 6 5.46 -19.55 23.10
N ARG A 7 6.65 -19.95 22.66
CA ARG A 7 7.48 -19.17 21.72
C ARG A 7 7.22 -19.64 20.28
N ILE A 8 7.27 -18.71 19.34
CA ILE A 8 7.09 -18.91 17.90
C ILE A 8 8.29 -18.32 17.14
N PRO A 9 8.64 -18.85 15.95
CA PRO A 9 9.70 -18.29 15.13
C PRO A 9 9.40 -16.85 14.71
N SER A 10 10.37 -15.96 14.90
CA SER A 10 10.26 -14.53 14.60
C SER A 10 10.47 -14.19 13.12
N GLY A 11 11.14 -15.08 12.37
CA GLY A 11 11.57 -14.81 11.00
C GLY A 11 12.91 -14.04 10.92
N PHE A 12 13.46 -13.64 12.06
CA PHE A 12 14.79 -13.06 12.16
C PHE A 12 15.69 -14.00 12.97
N SER A 13 16.59 -14.69 12.29
CA SER A 13 17.36 -15.80 12.87
C SER A 13 18.17 -15.42 14.12
N PHE A 14 18.57 -14.14 14.24
CA PHE A 14 19.24 -13.65 15.43
C PHE A 14 18.35 -13.72 16.69
N ILE A 15 17.07 -13.38 16.59
CA ILE A 15 16.11 -13.54 17.69
C ILE A 15 15.87 -15.03 17.96
N ASP A 16 15.67 -15.82 16.90
CA ASP A 16 15.34 -17.24 17.03
C ASP A 16 16.47 -18.04 17.71
N LYS A 17 17.72 -17.65 17.48
CA LYS A 17 18.90 -18.28 18.11
C LYS A 17 19.12 -17.86 19.56
N ASN A 18 18.92 -16.59 19.88
CA ASN A 18 19.29 -16.05 21.20
C ASN A 18 18.13 -16.07 22.20
N TRP A 19 16.90 -15.85 21.74
CA TRP A 19 15.68 -15.88 22.57
C TRP A 19 14.83 -17.12 22.32
N GLY A 20 15.23 -18.02 21.41
CA GLY A 20 14.40 -19.18 21.04
C GLY A 20 13.11 -18.81 20.31
N GLY A 21 13.03 -17.58 19.76
CA GLY A 21 11.87 -17.00 19.11
C GLY A 21 11.23 -15.86 19.90
N ILE A 22 10.01 -15.50 19.51
CA ILE A 22 9.17 -14.49 20.16
C ILE A 22 7.98 -15.15 20.86
N TYR A 23 7.45 -14.55 21.92
CA TYR A 23 6.27 -15.09 22.61
C TYR A 23 5.01 -14.90 21.78
N ARG A 24 4.16 -15.94 21.75
CA ARG A 24 2.79 -15.82 21.27
C ARG A 24 2.03 -14.83 22.17
N GLY A 25 1.28 -13.91 21.57
CA GLY A 25 0.66 -12.78 22.29
C GLY A 25 1.64 -11.66 22.67
N GLY A 26 2.95 -11.85 22.49
CA GLY A 26 3.96 -10.85 22.82
C GLY A 26 3.98 -9.67 21.85
N SER A 27 4.49 -8.53 22.31
CA SER A 27 4.64 -7.31 21.54
C SER A 27 6.11 -6.91 21.39
N TYR A 28 6.51 -6.51 20.19
CA TYR A 28 7.91 -6.24 19.85
C TYR A 28 8.08 -4.93 19.13
N LEU A 29 9.10 -4.17 19.51
CA LEU A 29 9.38 -2.86 18.91
C LEU A 29 10.68 -2.89 18.11
N VAL A 30 10.62 -2.55 16.82
CA VAL A 30 11.80 -2.43 15.94
C VAL A 30 12.13 -0.96 15.75
N VAL A 31 13.28 -0.52 16.23
CA VAL A 31 13.73 0.88 16.18
C VAL A 31 15.03 0.99 15.40
N GLY A 32 15.19 2.02 14.55
CA GLY A 32 16.49 2.30 13.94
C GLY A 32 16.46 3.42 12.90
N PRO A 33 17.61 3.84 12.35
CA PRO A 33 17.68 4.93 11.37
C PRO A 33 17.03 4.54 10.03
N ARG A 34 16.79 5.53 9.17
CA ARG A 34 16.34 5.27 7.79
C ARG A 34 17.31 4.33 7.07
N LYS A 35 16.75 3.38 6.30
CA LYS A 35 17.50 2.36 5.55
C LYS A 35 18.37 1.43 6.43
N SER A 36 17.96 1.16 7.66
CA SER A 36 18.58 0.12 8.53
C SER A 36 17.99 -1.28 8.34
N GLY A 37 16.88 -1.41 7.60
CA GLY A 37 16.24 -2.71 7.35
C GLY A 37 15.04 -3.03 8.24
N ARG A 38 14.49 -2.05 8.98
CA ARG A 38 13.33 -2.27 9.87
C ARG A 38 12.11 -2.87 9.16
N THR A 39 11.74 -2.32 8.00
CA THR A 39 10.68 -2.89 7.13
C THR A 39 10.99 -4.31 6.69
N LEU A 40 12.27 -4.64 6.45
CA LEU A 40 12.69 -5.98 6.08
C LEU A 40 12.50 -6.96 7.25
N ILE A 41 12.78 -6.54 8.49
CA ILE A 41 12.48 -7.35 9.69
C ILE A 41 10.97 -7.59 9.82
N GLY A 42 10.14 -6.56 9.59
CA GLY A 42 8.69 -6.71 9.57
C GLY A 42 8.22 -7.71 8.50
N LEU A 43 8.74 -7.59 7.28
CA LEU A 43 8.42 -8.51 6.17
C LEU A 43 8.93 -9.94 6.43
N GLN A 44 10.09 -10.10 7.06
CA GLN A 44 10.61 -11.40 7.50
C GLN A 44 9.68 -12.05 8.53
N CYS A 45 9.12 -11.28 9.47
CA CYS A 45 8.12 -11.78 10.42
C CYS A 45 6.82 -12.21 9.72
N ALA A 46 6.34 -11.43 8.75
CA ALA A 46 5.15 -11.75 7.97
C ALA A 46 5.35 -13.00 7.09
N LEU A 47 6.51 -13.11 6.44
CA LEU A 47 6.90 -14.29 5.67
C LEU A 47 6.96 -15.54 6.55
N GLU A 48 7.51 -15.41 7.75
CA GLU A 48 7.60 -16.54 8.68
C GLU A 48 6.22 -17.01 9.13
N ALA A 49 5.29 -16.10 9.43
CA ALA A 49 3.90 -16.45 9.70
C ALA A 49 3.29 -17.25 8.54
N ALA A 50 3.42 -16.73 7.32
CA ALA A 50 2.83 -17.32 6.13
C ALA A 50 3.42 -18.71 5.81
N LYS A 51 4.73 -18.92 6.04
CA LYS A 51 5.37 -20.25 5.92
C LYS A 51 4.82 -21.28 6.90
N ASN A 52 4.36 -20.83 8.06
CA ASN A 52 3.71 -21.67 9.07
C ASN A 52 2.19 -21.79 8.86
N ALA A 53 1.68 -21.38 7.69
CA ALA A 53 0.25 -21.31 7.37
C ALA A 53 -0.56 -20.45 8.35
N GLU A 54 0.08 -19.44 8.94
CA GLU A 54 -0.55 -18.49 9.83
C GLU A 54 -0.81 -17.16 9.11
N VAL A 55 -1.90 -16.48 9.48
CA VAL A 55 -2.29 -15.20 8.87
C VAL A 55 -1.57 -14.04 9.57
N CYS A 56 -0.92 -13.18 8.78
CA CYS A 56 -0.32 -11.93 9.23
C CYS A 56 -1.04 -10.71 8.65
N LEU A 57 -1.50 -9.80 9.51
CA LEU A 57 -1.88 -8.45 9.06
C LEU A 57 -0.63 -7.58 8.96
N PHE A 58 -0.48 -6.86 7.85
CA PHE A 58 0.64 -5.97 7.61
C PHE A 58 0.13 -4.56 7.30
N PHE A 59 0.11 -3.71 8.32
CA PHE A 59 -0.26 -2.31 8.19
C PHE A 59 0.92 -1.53 7.67
N THR A 60 0.75 -0.78 6.57
CA THR A 60 1.84 0.03 6.04
C THR A 60 1.42 1.33 5.37
N ILE A 61 2.26 2.36 5.48
CA ILE A 61 2.12 3.59 4.70
C ILE A 61 2.68 3.46 3.27
N MET A 62 3.41 2.38 3.00
CA MET A 62 4.08 2.17 1.73
C MET A 62 3.06 1.83 0.62
N ARG A 63 3.37 2.24 -0.62
CA ARG A 63 2.52 1.89 -1.77
C ARG A 63 2.64 0.39 -2.03
N PRO A 64 1.56 -0.30 -2.48
CA PRO A 64 1.58 -1.75 -2.69
C PRO A 64 2.74 -2.23 -3.57
N LYS A 65 3.03 -1.52 -4.67
CA LYS A 65 4.15 -1.87 -5.57
C LYS A 65 5.51 -1.76 -4.89
N ASP A 66 5.70 -0.75 -4.04
CA ASP A 66 6.96 -0.58 -3.31
C ASP A 66 7.14 -1.70 -2.27
N LEU A 67 6.06 -2.12 -1.60
CA LEU A 67 6.06 -3.27 -0.69
C LEU A 67 6.38 -4.58 -1.41
N MET A 68 5.80 -4.81 -2.60
CA MET A 68 6.12 -5.97 -3.43
C MET A 68 7.59 -5.98 -3.84
N ILE A 69 8.17 -4.83 -4.18
CA ILE A 69 9.61 -4.71 -4.50
C ILE A 69 10.47 -5.04 -3.27
N GLN A 70 10.09 -4.56 -2.08
CA GLN A 70 10.80 -4.91 -0.84
C GLN A 70 10.70 -6.41 -0.52
N ALA A 71 9.52 -7.02 -0.65
CA ALA A 71 9.34 -8.46 -0.47
C ALA A 71 10.16 -9.28 -1.48
N ALA A 72 10.18 -8.88 -2.74
CA ALA A 72 11.00 -9.53 -3.76
C ALA A 72 12.50 -9.45 -3.45
N SER A 73 12.96 -8.38 -2.78
CA SER A 73 14.34 -8.28 -2.29
C SER A 73 14.70 -9.29 -1.19
N LEU A 74 13.68 -9.89 -0.55
CA LEU A 74 13.78 -11.00 0.41
C LEU A 74 13.53 -12.36 -0.24
N ASN A 75 13.51 -12.42 -1.58
CA ASN A 75 13.29 -13.63 -2.36
C ASN A 75 11.94 -14.31 -2.11
N PHE A 76 10.89 -13.53 -1.84
CA PHE A 76 9.53 -14.07 -1.82
C PHE A 76 8.53 -13.15 -2.53
N ASP A 77 7.54 -13.77 -3.16
CA ASP A 77 6.43 -13.07 -3.76
C ASP A 77 5.32 -12.88 -2.72
N ILE A 78 5.23 -11.66 -2.18
CA ILE A 78 4.16 -11.30 -1.24
C ILE A 78 2.77 -11.41 -1.88
N GLN A 79 2.64 -11.20 -3.19
CA GLN A 79 1.35 -11.25 -3.87
C GLN A 79 0.76 -12.66 -3.82
N SER A 80 1.59 -13.70 -4.00
CA SER A 80 1.17 -15.09 -3.84
C SER A 80 0.59 -15.38 -2.44
N TYR A 81 1.21 -14.85 -1.37
CA TYR A 81 0.71 -15.02 -0.01
C TYR A 81 -0.53 -14.17 0.29
N MET A 82 -0.65 -13.00 -0.36
CA MET A 82 -1.88 -12.19 -0.30
C MET A 82 -3.06 -12.91 -0.95
N ASN A 83 -2.86 -13.53 -2.11
CA ASN A 83 -3.90 -14.30 -2.80
C ASN A 83 -4.36 -15.52 -1.99
N GLN A 84 -3.50 -16.05 -1.10
CA GLN A 84 -3.81 -17.14 -0.19
C GLN A 84 -4.41 -16.67 1.14
N ASN A 85 -4.62 -15.36 1.33
CA ASN A 85 -5.03 -14.75 2.59
C ASN A 85 -4.09 -15.03 3.79
N LEU A 86 -2.83 -15.35 3.52
CA LEU A 86 -1.81 -15.57 4.57
C LEU A 86 -1.11 -14.26 4.97
N ILE A 87 -1.05 -13.29 4.06
CA ILE A 87 -0.59 -11.93 4.37
C ILE A 87 -1.65 -10.95 3.89
N ILE A 88 -2.26 -10.20 4.81
CA ILE A 88 -3.25 -9.18 4.49
C ILE A 88 -2.60 -7.81 4.63
N VAL A 89 -2.41 -7.11 3.52
CA VAL A 89 -1.77 -5.79 3.52
C VAL A 89 -2.83 -4.70 3.65
N VAL A 90 -2.75 -3.92 4.73
CA VAL A 90 -3.65 -2.78 4.96
C VAL A 90 -2.84 -1.50 4.78
N ARG A 91 -3.23 -0.67 3.82
CA ARG A 91 -2.54 0.60 3.56
C ARG A 91 -3.10 1.69 4.47
N VAL A 92 -2.22 2.29 5.27
CA VAL A 92 -2.55 3.41 6.17
C VAL A 92 -2.23 4.74 5.48
N ALA A 93 -3.08 5.74 5.67
CA ALA A 93 -2.82 7.08 5.15
C ALA A 93 -1.60 7.72 5.87
N PRO A 94 -0.71 8.42 5.16
CA PRO A 94 0.46 9.06 5.75
C PRO A 94 0.07 10.27 6.62
N PRO A 95 0.89 10.64 7.64
CA PRO A 95 0.56 11.73 8.59
C PRO A 95 0.36 13.10 7.98
N ASN A 96 0.97 13.37 6.82
CA ASN A 96 0.81 14.67 6.16
C ASN A 96 -0.64 14.94 5.74
N ASP A 97 -1.45 13.89 5.56
CA ASP A 97 -2.88 13.99 5.30
C ASP A 97 -3.70 14.14 6.61
N ILE A 98 -3.09 13.91 7.79
CA ILE A 98 -3.72 13.97 9.13
C ILE A 98 -3.61 15.38 9.74
N TYR A 99 -2.57 16.16 9.40
CA TYR A 99 -2.37 17.50 9.97
C TYR A 99 -3.41 18.54 9.52
N ASP A 100 -4.15 18.28 8.44
CA ASP A 100 -5.25 19.12 7.95
C ASP A 100 -6.63 18.73 8.55
N MET A 101 -6.69 17.74 9.46
CA MET A 101 -7.93 17.33 10.13
C MET A 101 -8.14 18.11 11.45
N TYR A 102 -9.41 18.43 11.73
CA TYR A 102 -9.82 19.27 12.87
C TYR A 102 -9.53 18.63 14.24
N ASN A 103 -9.37 17.29 14.31
CA ASN A 103 -9.02 16.55 15.53
C ASN A 103 -8.21 15.27 15.22
N PRO A 104 -6.88 15.25 15.44
CA PRO A 104 -6.04 14.06 15.25
C PRO A 104 -6.44 12.86 16.12
N ASP A 105 -7.05 13.10 17.29
CA ASP A 105 -7.39 12.05 18.24
C ASP A 105 -8.57 11.19 17.73
N ASP A 106 -9.53 11.78 17.01
CA ASP A 106 -10.66 11.05 16.41
C ASP A 106 -10.21 10.10 15.28
N TYR A 107 -9.22 10.51 14.49
CA TYR A 107 -8.62 9.67 13.44
C TYR A 107 -7.96 8.41 14.02
N LEU A 108 -7.37 8.52 15.21
CA LEU A 108 -6.76 7.37 15.87
C LEU A 108 -7.81 6.39 16.38
N VAL A 109 -8.92 6.89 16.92
CA VAL A 109 -10.06 6.05 17.29
C VAL A 109 -10.62 5.31 16.07
N GLU A 110 -10.80 6.00 14.93
CA GLU A 110 -11.21 5.38 13.66
C GLU A 110 -10.20 4.33 13.18
N TYR A 111 -8.89 4.66 13.22
CA TYR A 111 -7.82 3.73 12.86
C TYR A 111 -7.82 2.47 13.73
N PHE A 112 -8.12 2.59 15.03
CA PHE A 112 -8.27 1.44 15.91
C PHE A 112 -9.50 0.61 15.63
N ASN A 113 -10.63 1.25 15.33
CA ASN A 113 -11.84 0.54 14.92
C ASN A 113 -11.62 -0.24 13.62
N ASP A 114 -10.87 0.32 12.67
CA ASP A 114 -10.47 -0.37 11.45
C ASP A 114 -9.58 -1.58 11.75
N ILE A 115 -8.59 -1.45 12.64
CA ILE A 115 -7.75 -2.58 13.08
C ILE A 115 -8.62 -3.69 13.67
N ILE A 116 -9.55 -3.36 14.59
CA ILE A 116 -10.43 -4.35 15.23
C ILE A 116 -11.30 -5.05 14.18
N THR A 117 -11.83 -4.31 13.20
CA THR A 117 -12.65 -4.86 12.12
C THR A 117 -11.85 -5.87 11.28
N VAL A 118 -10.64 -5.51 10.86
CA VAL A 118 -9.77 -6.39 10.08
C VAL A 118 -9.32 -7.60 10.91
N VAL A 119 -8.99 -7.40 12.19
CA VAL A 119 -8.64 -8.50 13.10
C VAL A 119 -9.79 -9.49 13.26
N ASN A 120 -11.03 -9.00 13.41
CA ASN A 120 -12.22 -9.86 13.49
C ASN A 120 -12.48 -10.63 12.18
N GLN A 121 -12.23 -10.01 11.04
CA GLN A 121 -12.45 -10.62 9.73
C GLN A 121 -11.45 -11.73 9.40
N TYR A 122 -10.17 -11.52 9.74
CA TYR A 122 -9.08 -12.40 9.29
C TYR A 122 -8.47 -13.27 10.39
N ASN A 123 -8.80 -13.03 11.66
CA ASN A 123 -8.32 -13.76 12.83
C ASN A 123 -6.80 -14.09 12.77
N PRO A 124 -5.94 -13.04 12.66
CA PRO A 124 -4.52 -13.22 12.44
C PRO A 124 -3.82 -13.82 13.66
N THR A 125 -2.67 -14.45 13.46
CA THR A 125 -1.76 -14.79 14.57
C THR A 125 -0.72 -13.71 14.79
N ARG A 126 -0.46 -12.86 13.77
CA ARG A 126 0.53 -11.79 13.82
C ARG A 126 0.00 -10.49 13.22
N ILE A 127 0.44 -9.37 13.80
CA ILE A 127 0.22 -8.03 13.25
C ILE A 127 1.55 -7.31 13.17
N VAL A 128 1.85 -6.72 12.01
CA VAL A 128 3.00 -5.84 11.80
C VAL A 128 2.51 -4.44 11.48
N PHE A 129 3.00 -3.43 12.20
CA PHE A 129 2.74 -2.01 11.97
C PHE A 129 4.00 -1.33 11.41
N ASP A 130 4.04 -1.09 10.09
CA ASP A 130 5.17 -0.47 9.37
C ASP A 130 4.81 0.83 8.61
N GLU A 131 4.87 2.00 9.22
CA GLU A 131 5.41 2.32 10.55
C GLU A 131 4.33 2.90 11.46
N LEU A 132 4.61 3.05 12.76
CA LEU A 132 3.70 3.66 13.75
C LEU A 132 3.53 5.18 13.59
N THR A 133 3.36 5.65 12.35
CA THR A 133 3.24 7.06 12.04
C THR A 133 2.02 7.76 12.66
N PRO A 134 0.83 7.12 12.80
CA PRO A 134 -0.31 7.73 13.48
C PRO A 134 -0.03 8.13 14.94
N PHE A 135 0.87 7.40 15.63
CA PHE A 135 1.18 7.62 17.05
C PHE A 135 2.20 8.71 17.33
N VAL A 136 3.01 9.09 16.34
CA VAL A 136 4.05 10.11 16.53
C VAL A 136 3.48 11.53 16.43
N GLY A 137 2.25 11.69 15.93
CA GLY A 137 1.55 12.98 15.77
C GLY A 137 0.84 13.53 17.01
N PHE A 138 0.79 12.78 18.12
CA PHE A 138 0.02 13.19 19.30
C PHE A 138 0.56 14.46 19.98
N LYS A 139 -0.37 15.31 20.42
CA LYS A 139 -0.07 16.49 21.24
C LYS A 139 0.03 16.12 22.73
N ASN A 140 -0.80 15.19 23.21
CA ASN A 140 -0.79 14.69 24.58
C ASN A 140 -0.11 13.32 24.66
N LEU A 141 1.02 13.25 25.36
CA LEU A 141 1.83 12.02 25.50
C LEU A 141 1.19 10.99 26.44
N ASP A 142 0.45 11.43 27.46
CA ASP A 142 -0.23 10.52 28.39
C ASP A 142 -1.36 9.78 27.67
N HIS A 143 -2.16 10.51 26.89
CA HIS A 143 -3.22 9.91 26.09
C HIS A 143 -2.69 8.93 25.04
N LEU A 144 -1.57 9.26 24.39
CA LEU A 144 -0.87 8.36 23.47
C LEU A 144 -0.48 7.06 24.17
N ARG A 145 0.14 7.17 25.36
CA ARG A 145 0.58 6.02 26.14
C ARG A 145 -0.58 5.12 26.52
N ASP A 146 -1.65 5.70 27.06
CA ASP A 146 -2.82 4.96 27.52
C ASP A 146 -3.51 4.26 26.34
N THR A 147 -3.59 4.93 25.19
CA THR A 147 -4.13 4.36 23.95
C THR A 147 -3.27 3.20 23.43
N PHE A 148 -1.94 3.37 23.44
CA PHE A 148 -1.00 2.32 23.02
C PHE A 148 -1.08 1.10 23.94
N LEU A 149 -1.14 1.32 25.26
CA LEU A 149 -1.31 0.25 26.25
C LEU A 149 -2.60 -0.53 26.04
N HIS A 150 -3.72 0.18 25.91
CA HIS A 150 -5.01 -0.45 25.66
C HIS A 150 -5.00 -1.29 24.36
N THR A 151 -4.29 -0.82 23.34
CA THR A 151 -4.09 -1.56 22.09
C THR A 151 -3.29 -2.84 22.32
N LEU A 152 -2.17 -2.76 23.04
CA LEU A 152 -1.34 -3.91 23.35
C LEU A 152 -2.15 -4.97 24.10
N GLU A 153 -2.87 -4.57 25.14
CA GLU A 153 -3.73 -5.45 25.94
C GLU A 153 -4.81 -6.11 25.06
N THR A 154 -5.49 -5.33 24.20
CA THR A 154 -6.53 -5.85 23.30
C THR A 154 -5.99 -6.89 22.30
N ILE A 155 -4.77 -6.69 21.81
CA ILE A 155 -4.11 -7.62 20.88
C ILE A 155 -3.65 -8.88 21.65
N GLU A 156 -3.08 -8.71 22.85
CA GLU A 156 -2.59 -9.79 23.70
C GLU A 156 -3.72 -10.70 24.18
N GLU A 157 -4.87 -10.15 24.58
CA GLU A 157 -6.07 -10.90 24.98
C GLU A 157 -6.58 -11.87 23.89
N ARG A 158 -6.24 -11.59 22.63
CA ARG A 158 -6.57 -12.42 21.47
C ARG A 158 -5.46 -13.41 21.07
N ASP A 159 -4.39 -13.49 21.86
CA ASP A 159 -3.21 -14.34 21.62
C ASP A 159 -2.51 -14.04 20.28
N ILE A 160 -2.54 -12.76 19.88
CA ILE A 160 -1.95 -12.23 18.64
C ILE A 160 -0.58 -11.61 18.95
N THR A 161 0.46 -12.00 18.22
CA THR A 161 1.79 -11.38 18.37
C THR A 161 1.88 -10.09 17.55
N SER A 162 2.34 -8.99 18.15
CA SER A 162 2.47 -7.70 17.44
C SER A 162 3.92 -7.27 17.26
N MET A 163 4.22 -6.67 16.11
CA MET A 163 5.50 -6.04 15.81
C MET A 163 5.28 -4.61 15.33
N PHE A 164 5.98 -3.69 15.96
CA PHE A 164 5.85 -2.26 15.74
C PHE A 164 7.15 -1.71 15.16
N VAL A 165 7.10 -1.14 13.96
CA VAL A 165 8.27 -0.52 13.34
C VAL A 165 8.24 0.98 13.60
N ILE A 166 9.33 1.51 14.17
CA ILE A 166 9.49 2.92 14.45
C ILE A 166 10.81 3.44 13.88
N SER A 167 10.74 4.64 13.29
CA SER A 167 11.92 5.39 12.90
C SER A 167 12.70 5.97 14.07
N GLU A 168 14.03 5.95 13.97
CA GLU A 168 14.90 6.60 14.95
C GLU A 168 14.46 8.05 15.17
N PRO A 169 14.31 8.46 16.44
CA PRO A 169 13.89 9.81 16.77
C PRO A 169 14.81 10.88 16.21
N ALA A 170 14.24 11.84 15.49
CA ALA A 170 14.97 13.01 15.00
C ALA A 170 14.91 14.21 15.97
N THR A 171 14.03 14.15 16.98
CA THR A 171 13.81 15.25 17.95
C THR A 171 13.70 14.70 19.38
N GLN A 172 13.98 15.54 20.39
CA GLN A 172 13.84 15.17 21.80
C GLN A 172 12.41 14.71 22.16
N LYS A 173 11.40 15.32 21.51
CA LYS A 173 9.99 14.92 21.69
C LYS A 173 9.76 13.49 21.17
N THR A 174 10.23 13.19 19.95
CA THR A 174 10.11 11.85 19.37
C THR A 174 10.91 10.83 20.19
N GLN A 175 12.03 11.23 20.79
CA GLN A 175 12.86 10.36 21.62
C GLN A 175 12.09 9.92 22.87
N SER A 176 11.46 10.87 23.55
CA SER A 176 10.65 10.61 24.75
C SER A 176 9.46 9.69 24.45
N ILE A 177 8.85 9.83 23.25
CA ILE A 177 7.79 8.93 22.79
C ILE A 177 8.32 7.51 22.64
N VAL A 178 9.42 7.32 21.89
CA VAL A 178 9.96 5.97 21.66
C VAL A 178 10.40 5.31 22.95
N GLU A 179 11.04 6.05 23.85
CA GLU A 179 11.41 5.56 25.18
C GLU A 179 10.18 5.15 26.00
N GLY A 180 9.13 5.97 26.01
CA GLY A 180 7.87 5.65 26.67
C GLY A 180 7.23 4.38 26.12
N LEU A 181 7.10 4.26 24.79
CA LEU A 181 6.52 3.06 24.16
C LEU A 181 7.39 1.81 24.37
N SER A 182 8.71 1.97 24.36
CA SER A 182 9.66 0.86 24.55
C SER A 182 9.52 0.18 25.91
N GLN A 183 8.96 0.83 26.93
CA GLN A 183 8.79 0.26 28.27
C GLN A 183 7.62 -0.72 28.36
N PHE A 184 6.66 -0.65 27.43
CA PHE A 184 5.41 -1.43 27.49
C PHE A 184 5.40 -2.66 26.60
N VAL A 185 6.39 -2.80 25.72
CA VAL A 185 6.50 -3.98 24.83
C VAL A 185 7.24 -5.12 25.51
N THR A 186 7.03 -6.36 25.05
CA THR A 186 7.77 -7.55 25.54
C THR A 186 9.28 -7.45 25.27
N GLY A 187 9.68 -6.91 24.12
CA GLY A 187 11.09 -6.70 23.80
C GLY A 187 11.32 -5.69 22.68
N VAL A 188 12.54 -5.16 22.63
CA VAL A 188 12.97 -4.13 21.67
C VAL A 188 14.09 -4.69 20.79
N ILE A 189 14.04 -4.37 19.49
CA ILE A 189 15.00 -4.73 18.45
C ILE A 189 15.55 -3.41 17.91
N GLN A 190 16.73 -3.03 18.38
CA GLN A 190 17.37 -1.77 18.03
C GLN A 190 18.41 -1.98 16.94
N LEU A 191 18.23 -1.32 15.80
CA LEU A 191 19.19 -1.26 14.70
C LEU A 191 19.94 0.06 14.76
N ARG A 192 21.27 0.00 14.67
CA ARG A 192 22.15 1.16 14.46
C ARG A 192 22.88 0.97 13.14
N LYS A 193 23.24 2.06 12.47
CA LYS A 193 24.08 2.01 11.27
C LYS A 193 25.52 2.35 11.65
N GLN A 194 26.46 1.55 11.19
CA GLN A 194 27.86 1.95 11.20
C GLN A 194 28.16 2.65 9.87
N VAL A 195 28.72 3.85 9.93
CA VAL A 195 29.20 4.57 8.74
C VAL A 195 30.71 4.36 8.68
N GLY A 196 31.12 3.20 8.18
CA GLY A 196 32.53 2.92 7.90
C GLY A 196 32.97 3.53 6.57
N PRO A 197 34.18 4.09 6.45
CA PRO A 197 34.70 4.56 5.17
C PRO A 197 34.91 3.37 4.22
N GLY A 198 34.12 3.30 3.14
CA GLY A 198 34.34 2.38 2.02
C GLY A 198 33.44 1.13 1.97
N GLU A 199 32.59 0.87 2.97
CA GLU A 199 31.68 -0.27 2.91
C GLU A 199 30.46 0.03 2.03
N ARG A 200 30.37 -0.65 0.88
CA ARG A 200 29.18 -0.64 -0.01
C ARG A 200 27.99 -1.39 0.57
N ILE A 201 28.15 -2.08 1.70
CA ILE A 201 27.15 -2.94 2.31
C ILE A 201 26.40 -2.14 3.37
N HIS A 202 25.06 -2.22 3.37
CA HIS A 202 24.24 -1.63 4.44
C HIS A 202 24.42 -2.49 5.70
N SER A 203 25.45 -2.19 6.48
CA SER A 203 25.86 -2.87 7.71
C SER A 203 25.61 -2.01 8.94
N GLY A 204 25.57 -2.65 10.11
CA GLY A 204 25.49 -1.97 11.39
C GLY A 204 25.29 -2.95 12.53
N THR A 205 24.93 -2.46 13.71
CA THR A 205 24.69 -3.31 14.89
C THR A 205 23.20 -3.48 15.16
N VAL A 206 22.80 -4.68 15.52
CA VAL A 206 21.48 -5.02 16.02
C VAL A 206 21.60 -5.44 17.47
N THR A 207 20.75 -4.86 18.32
CA THR A 207 20.65 -5.20 19.74
C THR A 207 19.22 -5.62 20.04
N ILE A 208 19.04 -6.78 20.65
CA ILE A 208 17.73 -7.24 21.15
C ILE A 208 17.72 -7.12 22.67
N ILE A 209 16.74 -6.39 23.21
CA ILE A 209 16.63 -6.01 24.61
C ILE A 209 15.29 -6.53 25.14
N PRO A 210 15.29 -7.44 26.13
CA PRO A 210 14.05 -7.95 26.70
C PRO A 210 13.53 -7.04 27.82
N ASN A 211 12.22 -6.79 27.85
CA ASN A 211 11.58 -6.17 29.00
C ASN A 211 10.83 -7.19 29.85
N VAL A 212 10.23 -8.20 29.19
CA VAL A 212 9.46 -9.26 29.83
C VAL A 212 9.85 -10.62 29.22
N GLY A 213 10.02 -11.62 30.08
CA GLY A 213 10.47 -12.94 29.64
C GLY A 213 11.90 -12.91 29.14
N HIS A 214 12.21 -13.71 28.11
CA HIS A 214 13.52 -13.79 27.46
C HIS A 214 14.70 -13.74 28.45
N THR A 215 14.70 -14.68 29.40
CA THR A 215 15.65 -14.76 30.53
C THR A 215 17.11 -14.88 30.09
N GLU A 216 17.34 -15.16 28.81
CA GLU A 216 18.64 -15.17 28.15
C GLU A 216 19.30 -13.77 28.13
N GLY A 217 18.51 -12.69 28.21
CA GLY A 217 19.00 -11.32 28.36
C GLY A 217 19.17 -10.55 27.06
N GLU A 218 19.97 -9.47 27.13
CA GLU A 218 20.29 -8.62 25.98
C GLU A 218 21.38 -9.24 25.11
N PHE A 219 21.22 -9.18 23.79
CA PHE A 219 22.23 -9.62 22.83
C PHE A 219 22.50 -8.55 21.78
N THR A 220 23.76 -8.37 21.43
CA THR A 220 24.19 -7.47 20.34
C THR A 220 25.01 -8.24 19.31
N SER A 221 24.78 -7.96 18.03
CA SER A 221 25.58 -8.50 16.93
C SER A 221 25.68 -7.50 15.79
N GLU A 222 26.68 -7.68 14.94
CA GLU A 222 26.70 -7.01 13.64
C GLU A 222 25.63 -7.64 12.74
N TYR A 223 24.96 -6.83 11.93
CA TYR A 223 24.06 -7.28 10.88
C TYR A 223 24.47 -6.69 9.54
N ARG A 224 24.05 -7.36 8.48
CA ARG A 224 24.09 -6.85 7.11
C ARG A 224 22.73 -7.06 6.46
N ILE A 225 22.41 -6.19 5.51
CA ILE A 225 21.31 -6.42 4.59
C ILE A 225 21.87 -7.16 3.37
N GLU A 226 21.58 -8.45 3.27
CA GLU A 226 21.98 -9.28 2.14
C GLU A 226 20.84 -9.40 1.11
N PRO A 227 21.11 -9.27 -0.19
CA PRO A 227 20.12 -9.57 -1.22
C PRO A 227 19.54 -10.97 -1.01
N TYR A 228 18.22 -11.09 -1.18
CA TYR A 228 17.48 -12.36 -1.11
C TYR A 228 17.39 -13.00 0.29
N LYS A 229 18.01 -12.41 1.32
CA LYS A 229 17.91 -12.87 2.71
C LYS A 229 17.34 -11.82 3.66
N GLY A 230 17.59 -10.54 3.38
CA GLY A 230 17.19 -9.44 4.26
C GLY A 230 18.22 -9.14 5.33
N VAL A 231 17.73 -8.77 6.51
CA VAL A 231 18.58 -8.49 7.68
C VAL A 231 19.06 -9.80 8.26
N THR A 232 20.37 -10.01 8.26
CA THR A 232 21.02 -11.22 8.76
C THR A 232 22.24 -10.87 9.62
N THR A 233 22.48 -11.68 10.65
CA THR A 233 23.71 -11.68 11.46
C THR A 233 24.62 -12.87 11.12
N GLU A 234 24.23 -13.66 10.12
CA GLU A 234 24.96 -14.84 9.66
C GLU A 234 25.79 -14.47 8.44
N PHE A 235 27.08 -14.28 8.66
CA PHE A 235 28.01 -13.97 7.60
C PHE A 235 28.52 -15.26 6.96
N SER A 236 28.12 -15.52 5.71
CA SER A 236 28.91 -16.44 4.89
C SER A 236 30.27 -15.82 4.67
N LYS A 237 31.37 -16.55 4.94
CA LYS A 237 32.70 -16.15 4.47
C LYS A 237 32.62 -15.98 2.96
N GLU A 238 32.60 -14.75 2.46
CA GLU A 238 32.90 -14.51 1.06
C GLU A 238 34.29 -15.11 0.78
N PRO A 239 34.51 -15.74 -0.38
CA PRO A 239 35.86 -16.11 -0.76
C PRO A 239 36.68 -14.83 -0.78
N VAL A 240 37.74 -14.80 0.03
CA VAL A 240 38.76 -13.77 -0.05
C VAL A 240 39.31 -13.87 -1.47
N TYR A 241 38.91 -12.95 -2.34
CA TYR A 241 39.68 -12.68 -3.54
C TYR A 241 40.97 -12.04 -3.04
N THR A 242 41.97 -12.86 -2.75
CA THR A 242 43.34 -12.40 -2.63
C THR A 242 43.65 -11.69 -3.92
N THR A 243 43.85 -10.37 -3.84
CA THR A 243 44.52 -9.59 -4.87
C THR A 243 45.95 -10.11 -4.96
N GLU A 244 46.13 -11.21 -5.70
CA GLU A 244 47.39 -11.43 -6.40
C GLU A 244 47.33 -10.56 -7.65
N GLU A 245 48.29 -9.65 -7.76
CA GLU A 245 48.57 -8.87 -8.96
C GLU A 245 48.96 -9.82 -10.11
N SER A 246 47.98 -10.44 -10.76
CA SER A 246 48.16 -11.00 -12.09
C SER A 246 47.63 -9.98 -13.09
N THR A 247 48.55 -9.37 -13.84
CA THR A 247 48.23 -8.50 -14.98
C THR A 247 47.30 -9.25 -15.94
N PRO A 248 46.09 -8.74 -16.26
CA PRO A 248 45.21 -9.42 -17.20
C PRO A 248 45.74 -9.22 -18.61
N VAL A 249 46.17 -10.32 -19.25
CA VAL A 249 46.35 -10.36 -20.70
C VAL A 249 44.98 -10.31 -21.36
N LEU A 250 44.68 -9.20 -22.02
CA LEU A 250 43.46 -9.02 -22.81
C LEU A 250 43.38 -10.07 -23.93
N PRO A 251 42.33 -10.90 -24.01
CA PRO A 251 42.07 -11.70 -25.20
C PRO A 251 41.69 -10.76 -26.36
N ARG A 252 42.21 -11.05 -27.57
CA ARG A 252 41.91 -10.29 -28.79
C ARG A 252 40.39 -10.17 -29.01
N PRO A 253 39.88 -9.02 -29.45
CA PRO A 253 38.45 -8.82 -29.61
C PRO A 253 37.92 -9.67 -30.75
N ARG A 254 36.99 -10.58 -30.45
CA ARG A 254 36.10 -11.15 -31.47
C ARG A 254 35.14 -10.04 -31.91
N MET A 255 35.06 -9.78 -33.22
CA MET A 255 34.05 -8.90 -33.80
C MET A 255 32.67 -9.50 -33.52
N ILE A 256 31.99 -8.93 -32.51
CA ILE A 256 30.56 -9.12 -32.31
C ILE A 256 29.89 -7.99 -33.07
N ASN A 257 29.14 -8.34 -34.12
CA ASN A 257 28.24 -7.41 -34.79
C ASN A 257 27.33 -6.79 -33.74
N ARG A 258 27.41 -5.47 -33.57
CA ARG A 258 26.51 -4.71 -32.70
C ARG A 258 25.08 -4.92 -33.20
N PRO A 259 24.17 -5.52 -32.42
CA PRO A 259 22.76 -5.25 -32.62
C PRO A 259 22.58 -3.76 -32.31
N THR A 260 21.82 -3.12 -33.19
CA THR A 260 21.38 -1.73 -33.18
C THR A 260 21.03 -1.22 -31.78
N LYS A 261 21.28 0.08 -31.54
CA LYS A 261 20.76 0.84 -30.39
C LYS A 261 19.34 0.36 -30.09
N ILE A 262 19.15 -0.26 -28.93
CA ILE A 262 17.81 -0.33 -28.33
C ILE A 262 17.57 1.08 -27.81
N ASP A 263 16.87 1.89 -28.60
CA ASP A 263 16.24 3.10 -28.06
C ASP A 263 15.21 2.63 -27.04
N VAL A 264 15.55 2.75 -25.77
CA VAL A 264 14.59 2.62 -24.68
C VAL A 264 13.74 3.89 -24.72
N PRO A 265 12.43 3.82 -24.99
CA PRO A 265 11.59 5.00 -24.89
C PRO A 265 11.65 5.49 -23.45
N THR A 266 12.10 6.71 -23.23
CA THR A 266 11.82 7.44 -21.99
C THR A 266 10.34 7.79 -22.00
N GLU A 267 9.49 6.84 -21.64
CA GLU A 267 8.13 7.16 -21.25
C GLU A 267 8.14 7.67 -19.80
N PRO A 268 7.62 8.88 -19.54
CA PRO A 268 7.29 9.26 -18.18
C PRO A 268 6.17 8.34 -17.70
N TYR A 269 6.47 7.42 -16.77
CA TYR A 269 5.46 6.59 -16.13
C TYR A 269 4.44 7.49 -15.40
N ALA A 270 3.34 7.81 -16.07
CA ALA A 270 2.17 8.38 -15.45
C ALA A 270 1.48 7.27 -14.65
N PHE A 271 1.21 7.52 -13.36
CA PHE A 271 0.29 6.68 -12.59
C PHE A 271 -1.07 6.73 -13.29
N SER A 272 -1.43 5.64 -13.95
CA SER A 272 -2.74 5.51 -14.59
C SER A 272 -3.78 5.29 -13.49
N ASN A 273 -4.72 6.22 -13.34
CA ASN A 273 -5.95 6.04 -12.56
C ASN A 273 -6.96 5.11 -13.28
N VAL A 274 -6.48 4.30 -14.23
CA VAL A 274 -7.26 3.32 -14.99
C VAL A 274 -7.02 1.93 -14.43
N TYR A 275 -8.11 1.20 -14.16
CA TYR A 275 -8.14 -0.11 -13.53
C TYR A 275 -8.84 -1.11 -14.46
N ASN A 276 -8.45 -2.38 -14.36
CA ASN A 276 -9.23 -3.46 -14.98
C ASN A 276 -10.58 -3.64 -14.26
N TYR A 277 -11.49 -4.40 -14.86
CA TYR A 277 -12.85 -4.59 -14.34
C TYR A 277 -12.90 -5.14 -12.91
N ASN A 278 -12.09 -6.16 -12.61
CA ASN A 278 -12.09 -6.81 -11.30
C ASN A 278 -11.55 -5.89 -10.20
N ASP A 279 -10.45 -5.18 -10.48
CA ASP A 279 -9.88 -4.20 -9.56
C ASP A 279 -10.84 -3.03 -9.33
N PHE A 280 -11.54 -2.59 -10.39
CA PHE A 280 -12.55 -1.54 -10.29
C PHE A 280 -13.76 -1.97 -9.45
N LEU A 281 -14.22 -3.23 -9.58
CA LEU A 281 -15.30 -3.79 -8.74
C LEU A 281 -14.92 -3.81 -7.26
N LEU A 282 -13.68 -4.21 -6.94
CA LEU A 282 -13.19 -4.19 -5.55
C LEU A 282 -13.20 -2.76 -4.98
N ILE A 283 -12.72 -1.79 -5.76
CA ILE A 283 -12.73 -0.38 -5.35
C ILE A 283 -14.16 0.14 -5.18
N LEU A 284 -15.06 -0.23 -6.08
CA LEU A 284 -16.46 0.16 -6.01
C LEU A 284 -17.18 -0.44 -4.80
N ASN A 285 -16.94 -1.71 -4.47
CA ASN A 285 -17.47 -2.34 -3.26
C ASN A 285 -17.02 -1.59 -1.99
N ASN A 286 -15.76 -1.17 -1.94
CA ASN A 286 -15.26 -0.36 -0.84
C ASN A 286 -15.97 1.01 -0.75
N GLN A 287 -16.30 1.63 -1.89
CA GLN A 287 -17.08 2.89 -1.90
C GLN A 287 -18.53 2.69 -1.46
N ILE A 288 -19.17 1.58 -1.85
CA ILE A 288 -20.52 1.23 -1.38
C ILE A 288 -20.52 1.02 0.14
N ALA A 289 -19.52 0.31 0.66
CA ALA A 289 -19.36 0.13 2.11
C ALA A 289 -19.17 1.47 2.83
N LEU A 290 -18.34 2.37 2.27
CA LEU A 290 -18.12 3.71 2.81
C LEU A 290 -19.40 4.55 2.82
N TYR A 291 -20.20 4.51 1.75
CA TYR A 291 -21.51 5.17 1.70
C TYR A 291 -22.44 4.64 2.79
N LYS A 292 -22.52 3.32 2.98
CA LYS A 292 -23.37 2.69 3.99
C LYS A 292 -22.96 3.03 5.42
N SER A 293 -21.66 3.26 5.68
CA SER A 293 -21.16 3.56 7.04
C SER A 293 -21.12 5.05 7.37
N THR A 294 -20.83 5.92 6.39
CA THR A 294 -20.60 7.36 6.61
C THR A 294 -21.65 8.27 5.99
N GLY A 295 -22.49 7.74 5.09
CA GLY A 295 -23.38 8.55 4.25
C GLY A 295 -22.65 9.32 3.13
N GLN A 296 -21.33 9.14 2.95
CA GLN A 296 -20.58 9.84 1.91
C GLN A 296 -21.04 9.39 0.51
N THR A 297 -21.65 10.30 -0.24
CA THR A 297 -22.13 10.04 -1.60
C THR A 297 -21.00 9.97 -2.63
N PHE A 298 -21.20 9.13 -3.64
CA PHE A 298 -20.34 9.02 -4.81
C PHE A 298 -21.19 8.83 -6.07
N ASN A 299 -20.58 9.10 -7.22
CA ASN A 299 -21.23 8.93 -8.52
C ASN A 299 -20.43 7.98 -9.40
N ILE A 300 -21.15 7.15 -10.16
CA ILE A 300 -20.59 6.46 -11.32
C ILE A 300 -21.06 7.19 -12.57
N VAL A 301 -20.09 7.65 -13.36
CA VAL A 301 -20.31 8.31 -14.62
C VAL A 301 -19.80 7.42 -15.74
N SER A 302 -20.68 6.99 -16.64
CA SER A 302 -20.31 6.24 -17.84
C SER A 302 -20.41 7.14 -19.06
N LEU A 303 -19.29 7.35 -19.74
CA LEU A 303 -19.23 8.02 -21.05
C LEU A 303 -19.15 6.96 -22.13
N LYS A 304 -20.16 6.91 -22.99
CA LYS A 304 -20.24 5.96 -24.10
C LYS A 304 -19.99 6.68 -25.42
N LEU A 305 -19.08 6.10 -26.22
CA LEU A 305 -18.83 6.53 -27.60
C LEU A 305 -19.68 5.71 -28.58
N ASP A 306 -20.44 6.39 -29.42
CA ASP A 306 -21.12 5.75 -30.54
C ASP A 306 -20.07 5.23 -31.57
N PRO A 307 -20.10 3.93 -31.94
CA PRO A 307 -19.20 3.36 -32.94
C PRO A 307 -19.15 4.12 -34.28
N ALA A 308 -20.23 4.82 -34.66
CA ALA A 308 -20.29 5.63 -35.86
C ALA A 308 -19.25 6.77 -35.87
N ALA A 309 -18.85 7.30 -34.70
CA ALA A 309 -17.81 8.32 -34.59
C ALA A 309 -16.45 7.81 -35.09
N GLN A 310 -16.12 6.57 -34.76
CA GLN A 310 -14.86 5.95 -35.15
C GLN A 310 -14.85 5.59 -36.63
N ILE A 311 -15.99 5.13 -37.17
CA ILE A 311 -16.17 4.86 -38.60
C ILE A 311 -16.04 6.14 -39.43
N LYS A 312 -16.60 7.25 -38.95
CA LYS A 312 -16.52 8.58 -39.60
C LYS A 312 -15.19 9.31 -39.36
N GLY A 313 -14.29 8.74 -38.56
CA GLY A 313 -12.99 9.35 -38.24
C GLY A 313 -13.06 10.60 -37.36
N ILE A 314 -14.17 10.80 -36.64
CA ILE A 314 -14.41 12.00 -35.81
C ILE A 314 -13.72 11.86 -34.45
N LEU A 315 -13.92 10.72 -33.78
CA LEU A 315 -13.37 10.47 -32.46
C LEU A 315 -13.19 8.96 -32.24
N THR A 316 -12.06 8.57 -31.68
CA THR A 316 -11.76 7.18 -31.29
C THR A 316 -11.96 6.99 -29.78
N ILE A 317 -12.19 5.75 -29.35
CA ILE A 317 -12.32 5.43 -27.91
C ILE A 317 -11.06 5.79 -27.12
N ASN A 318 -9.87 5.64 -27.71
CA ASN A 318 -8.60 6.02 -27.09
C ASN A 318 -8.47 7.54 -26.90
N GLN A 319 -8.98 8.32 -27.85
CA GLN A 319 -9.03 9.78 -27.73
C GLN A 319 -10.02 10.21 -26.64
N LEU A 320 -11.20 9.59 -26.57
CA LEU A 320 -12.16 9.83 -25.49
C LEU A 320 -11.58 9.45 -24.12
N GLN A 321 -10.93 8.29 -24.02
CA GLN A 321 -10.22 7.85 -22.82
C GLN A 321 -9.18 8.88 -22.37
N ASN A 322 -8.37 9.39 -23.31
CA ASN A 322 -7.34 10.38 -22.98
C ASN A 322 -7.95 11.71 -22.52
N ALA A 323 -9.07 12.14 -23.11
CA ALA A 323 -9.80 13.33 -22.68
C ALA A 323 -10.35 13.15 -21.26
N VAL A 324 -10.98 12.01 -20.96
CA VAL A 324 -11.46 11.66 -19.62
C VAL A 324 -10.33 11.59 -18.61
N ARG A 325 -9.21 10.94 -18.94
CA ARG A 325 -8.04 10.84 -18.05
C ARG A 325 -7.48 12.20 -17.66
N GLN A 326 -7.48 13.16 -18.57
CA GLN A 326 -7.01 14.53 -18.31
C GLN A 326 -8.04 15.37 -17.53
N ALA A 327 -9.33 15.06 -17.68
CA ALA A 327 -10.43 15.73 -16.98
C ALA A 327 -10.63 15.24 -15.54
N THR A 328 -10.26 13.99 -15.25
CA THR A 328 -10.41 13.38 -13.92
C THR A 328 -9.28 13.72 -12.97
N SER A 329 -9.59 13.83 -11.67
CA SER A 329 -8.58 13.97 -10.63
C SER A 329 -7.85 12.64 -10.36
N LYS A 330 -6.71 12.72 -9.66
CA LYS A 330 -5.97 11.52 -9.20
C LYS A 330 -6.77 10.64 -8.24
N LYS A 331 -7.82 11.20 -7.60
CA LYS A 331 -8.67 10.49 -6.64
C LYS A 331 -9.78 9.68 -7.34
N ASP A 332 -10.16 10.08 -8.55
CA ASP A 332 -11.16 9.38 -9.34
C ASP A 332 -10.56 8.10 -9.93
N LYS A 333 -11.42 7.12 -10.20
CA LYS A 333 -11.01 5.80 -10.71
C LYS A 333 -11.68 5.58 -12.04
N ILE A 334 -10.94 5.09 -13.02
CA ILE A 334 -11.43 4.89 -14.38
C ILE A 334 -11.42 3.40 -14.69
N CYS A 335 -12.47 2.89 -15.31
CA CYS A 335 -12.53 1.57 -15.92
C CYS A 335 -13.00 1.71 -17.36
N ILE A 336 -12.46 0.88 -18.26
CA ILE A 336 -12.81 0.93 -19.68
C ILE A 336 -13.35 -0.43 -20.07
N ILE A 337 -14.53 -0.42 -20.66
CA ILE A 337 -15.24 -1.63 -21.07
C ILE A 337 -15.80 -1.33 -22.46
N GLU A 338 -15.24 -1.98 -23.47
CA GLU A 338 -15.63 -1.81 -24.88
C GLU A 338 -15.60 -0.34 -25.33
N ASN A 339 -16.76 0.27 -25.59
CA ASN A 339 -16.92 1.67 -25.98
C ASN A 339 -17.34 2.60 -24.83
N LYS A 340 -17.23 2.14 -23.59
CA LYS A 340 -17.61 2.87 -22.36
C LYS A 340 -16.37 3.19 -21.54
N VAL A 341 -16.23 4.46 -21.18
CA VAL A 341 -15.27 4.96 -20.19
C VAL A 341 -16.04 5.28 -18.92
N ILE A 342 -15.83 4.48 -17.88
CA ILE A 342 -16.54 4.56 -16.61
C ILE A 342 -15.64 5.23 -15.59
N VAL A 343 -16.19 6.22 -14.89
CA VAL A 343 -15.49 7.04 -13.90
C VAL A 343 -16.24 6.94 -12.57
N LEU A 344 -15.52 6.56 -11.53
CA LEU A 344 -15.98 6.61 -10.14
C LEU A 344 -15.50 7.92 -9.50
N LEU A 345 -16.46 8.78 -9.20
CA LEU A 345 -16.27 10.06 -8.50
C LEU A 345 -16.50 9.86 -7.00
N VAL A 346 -15.41 9.72 -6.24
CA VAL A 346 -15.40 9.35 -4.80
C VAL A 346 -16.11 10.36 -3.88
N ARG A 347 -16.27 11.60 -4.34
CA ARG A 347 -17.06 12.66 -3.68
C ARG A 347 -17.95 13.31 -4.72
N GLY A 348 -18.90 12.52 -5.20
CA GLY A 348 -19.77 12.87 -6.30
C GLY A 348 -20.97 13.72 -5.85
N ASN A 349 -21.22 14.78 -6.59
CA ASN A 349 -22.48 15.52 -6.62
C ASN A 349 -22.71 16.07 -8.04
N LEU A 350 -23.90 16.61 -8.31
CA LEU A 350 -24.24 17.11 -9.65
C LEU A 350 -23.23 18.13 -10.20
N LYS A 351 -22.68 19.01 -9.34
CA LYS A 351 -21.66 19.99 -9.75
C LYS A 351 -20.38 19.30 -10.23
N THR A 352 -19.89 18.30 -9.50
CA THR A 352 -18.67 17.56 -9.91
C THR A 352 -18.87 16.79 -11.22
N VAL A 353 -20.09 16.30 -11.49
CA VAL A 353 -20.42 15.63 -12.75
C VAL A 353 -20.38 16.64 -13.89
N VAL A 354 -20.95 17.84 -13.71
CA VAL A 354 -20.89 18.93 -14.70
C VAL A 354 -19.45 19.39 -14.94
N ASP A 355 -18.67 19.61 -13.87
CA ASP A 355 -17.27 20.01 -13.95
C ASP A 355 -16.43 18.98 -14.72
N LEU A 356 -16.69 17.68 -14.52
CA LEU A 356 -16.08 16.61 -15.29
C LEU A 356 -16.44 16.74 -16.78
N MET A 357 -17.69 17.01 -17.12
CA MET A 357 -18.15 17.12 -18.52
C MET A 357 -17.52 18.30 -19.25
N THR A 358 -17.51 19.47 -18.63
CA THR A 358 -16.83 20.65 -19.17
C THR A 358 -15.33 20.37 -19.35
N SER A 359 -14.72 19.69 -18.38
CA SER A 359 -13.31 19.31 -18.46
C SER A 359 -13.04 18.29 -19.57
N VAL A 360 -13.92 17.30 -19.78
CA VAL A 360 -13.79 16.33 -20.87
C VAL A 360 -13.85 17.02 -22.23
N GLN A 361 -14.82 17.93 -22.43
CA GLN A 361 -14.95 18.72 -23.65
C GLN A 361 -13.66 19.53 -23.94
N ASN A 362 -13.13 20.20 -22.91
CA ASN A 362 -11.91 20.99 -23.03
C ASN A 362 -10.66 20.17 -23.35
N ASN A 363 -10.67 18.87 -23.05
CA ASN A 363 -9.56 17.95 -23.31
C ASN A 363 -9.78 17.06 -24.54
N LEU A 364 -10.78 17.34 -25.38
CA LEU A 364 -10.96 16.68 -26.67
C LEU A 364 -9.81 17.02 -27.64
N PRO A 365 -9.53 16.17 -28.65
CA PRO A 365 -8.35 16.29 -29.52
C PRO A 365 -8.16 17.61 -30.27
N SER A 366 -9.24 18.38 -30.48
CA SER A 366 -9.21 19.66 -31.16
C SER A 366 -10.13 20.66 -30.45
N HIS A 367 -9.70 21.92 -30.43
CA HIS A 367 -10.46 23.05 -29.89
C HIS A 367 -11.32 23.77 -30.94
N ASP A 368 -11.37 23.27 -32.18
CA ASP A 368 -12.26 23.81 -33.22
C ASP A 368 -13.73 23.62 -32.81
N PRO A 369 -14.54 24.70 -32.73
CA PRO A 369 -15.96 24.61 -32.39
C PRO A 369 -16.75 23.64 -33.27
N ASN A 370 -16.43 23.54 -34.57
CA ASN A 370 -17.11 22.61 -35.48
C ASN A 370 -16.80 21.16 -35.13
N TYR A 371 -15.53 20.87 -34.81
CA TYR A 371 -15.09 19.56 -34.35
C TYR A 371 -15.75 19.17 -33.03
N ILE A 372 -15.73 20.08 -32.04
CA ILE A 372 -16.29 19.82 -30.72
C ILE A 372 -17.78 19.49 -30.84
N ASN A 373 -18.55 20.31 -31.58
CA ASN A 373 -19.98 20.05 -31.79
C ASN A 373 -20.22 18.68 -32.45
N ALA A 374 -19.45 18.33 -33.48
CA ALA A 374 -19.57 17.04 -34.13
C ALA A 374 -19.20 15.87 -33.19
N ALA A 375 -18.17 16.02 -32.35
CA ALA A 375 -17.75 14.99 -31.40
C ALA A 375 -18.78 14.78 -30.26
N LEU A 376 -19.36 15.87 -29.75
CA LEU A 376 -20.36 15.84 -28.67
C LEU A 376 -21.65 15.10 -29.08
N GLU A 377 -22.00 15.08 -30.37
CA GLU A 377 -23.15 14.32 -30.88
C GLU A 377 -23.00 12.80 -30.71
N TYR A 378 -21.76 12.29 -30.66
CA TYR A 378 -21.47 10.86 -30.52
C TYR A 378 -21.04 10.44 -29.11
N ILE A 379 -20.98 11.39 -28.16
CA ILE A 379 -20.68 11.10 -26.75
C ILE A 379 -21.96 11.19 -25.95
N SER A 380 -22.32 10.07 -25.33
CA SER A 380 -23.48 9.96 -24.47
C SER A 380 -23.06 9.62 -23.04
N ILE A 381 -23.81 10.11 -22.06
CA ILE A 381 -23.47 10.00 -20.64
C ILE A 381 -24.60 9.36 -19.87
N PHE A 382 -24.21 8.44 -18.99
CA PHE A 382 -25.05 7.95 -17.92
C PHE A 382 -24.41 8.32 -16.58
N ASN A 383 -25.17 8.96 -15.69
CA ASN A 383 -24.75 9.28 -14.34
C ASN A 383 -25.65 8.52 -13.35
N LEU A 384 -25.01 7.78 -12.45
CA LEU A 384 -25.64 7.08 -11.35
C LEU A 384 -25.10 7.64 -10.04
N GLU A 385 -25.97 8.26 -9.26
CA GLU A 385 -25.68 8.61 -7.87
C GLU A 385 -25.98 7.39 -6.99
N VAL A 386 -25.12 7.11 -6.01
CA VAL A 386 -25.36 6.03 -5.06
C VAL A 386 -26.61 6.30 -4.21
N ASP A 387 -27.44 5.28 -4.02
CA ASP A 387 -28.60 5.32 -3.14
C ASP A 387 -28.74 4.04 -2.33
N GLU A 388 -29.72 3.99 -1.41
CA GLU A 388 -29.94 2.87 -0.50
C GLU A 388 -30.30 1.55 -1.19
N ARG A 389 -30.71 1.57 -2.46
CA ARG A 389 -31.09 0.36 -3.23
C ARG A 389 -29.87 -0.39 -3.76
N VAL A 390 -28.68 0.17 -3.60
CA VAL A 390 -27.43 -0.41 -4.07
C VAL A 390 -26.93 -1.45 -3.08
N GLU A 391 -27.07 -2.72 -3.44
CA GLU A 391 -26.62 -3.83 -2.59
C GLU A 391 -25.11 -4.08 -2.70
N ASN A 392 -24.59 -4.21 -3.93
CA ASN A 392 -23.20 -4.57 -4.23
C ASN A 392 -22.70 -3.97 -5.56
N ALA A 393 -21.38 -3.98 -5.77
CA ALA A 393 -20.74 -3.39 -6.95
C ALA A 393 -21.09 -4.12 -8.26
N GLU A 394 -21.33 -5.42 -8.21
CA GLU A 394 -21.67 -6.22 -9.40
C GLU A 394 -23.03 -5.78 -9.97
N SER A 395 -24.05 -5.67 -9.11
CA SER A 395 -25.39 -5.21 -9.49
C SER A 395 -25.36 -3.76 -10.01
N MET A 396 -24.55 -2.91 -9.37
CA MET A 396 -24.38 -1.52 -9.79
C MET A 396 -23.68 -1.42 -11.16
N MET A 397 -22.64 -2.21 -11.39
CA MET A 397 -21.94 -2.25 -12.68
C MET A 397 -22.79 -2.89 -13.77
N GLU A 398 -23.56 -3.93 -13.46
CA GLU A 398 -24.52 -4.52 -14.38
C GLU A 398 -25.55 -3.49 -14.83
N PHE A 399 -26.07 -2.68 -13.91
CA PHE A 399 -26.98 -1.58 -14.23
C PHE A 399 -26.33 -0.52 -15.14
N VAL A 400 -25.09 -0.10 -14.83
CA VAL A 400 -24.33 0.85 -15.65
C VAL A 400 -24.03 0.29 -17.05
N LEU A 401 -23.75 -1.01 -17.15
CA LEU A 401 -23.43 -1.68 -18.40
C LEU A 401 -24.65 -1.99 -19.26
N THR A 402 -25.82 -2.18 -18.66
CA THR A 402 -27.09 -2.48 -19.36
C THR A 402 -27.98 -1.25 -19.56
N ALA A 403 -27.58 -0.07 -19.07
CA ALA A 403 -28.33 1.18 -19.16
C ALA A 403 -28.72 1.61 -20.60
N ASP A 404 -28.07 1.04 -21.63
CA ASP A 404 -28.36 1.25 -23.05
C ASP A 404 -29.32 0.21 -23.67
N THR A 405 -29.58 -0.91 -23.00
CA THR A 405 -30.50 -1.98 -23.45
C THR A 405 -31.86 -1.95 -22.73
N SER A 406 -31.98 -1.17 -21.67
CA SER A 406 -33.25 -0.93 -20.98
C SER A 406 -34.24 -0.13 -21.84
N SER A 407 -35.55 -0.41 -21.71
CA SER A 407 -36.62 0.22 -22.49
C SER A 407 -36.73 1.75 -22.35
N THR A 408 -36.01 2.33 -21.40
CA THR A 408 -35.89 3.75 -21.13
C THR A 408 -34.43 4.15 -21.29
N ASN A 409 -33.96 4.34 -22.52
CA ASN A 409 -32.55 4.68 -22.81
C ASN A 409 -32.08 5.85 -21.93
N THR A 410 -31.33 5.54 -20.87
CA THR A 410 -31.02 6.47 -19.77
C THR A 410 -29.80 7.34 -20.03
N TYR A 411 -29.10 7.07 -21.14
CA TYR A 411 -27.99 7.90 -21.60
C TYR A 411 -28.51 9.22 -22.18
N GLN A 412 -27.90 10.32 -21.75
CA GLN A 412 -28.18 11.65 -22.29
C GLN A 412 -26.99 12.17 -23.10
N PRO A 413 -27.23 12.95 -24.17
CA PRO A 413 -26.16 13.60 -24.91
C PRO A 413 -25.32 14.51 -24.01
N LEU A 414 -24.00 14.54 -24.21
CA LEU A 414 -23.08 15.31 -23.37
C LEU A 414 -23.37 16.82 -23.39
N ASN A 415 -23.91 17.34 -24.50
CA ASN A 415 -24.29 18.75 -24.63
C ASN A 415 -25.40 19.19 -23.65
N LYS A 416 -26.22 18.28 -23.10
CA LYS A 416 -27.28 18.62 -22.14
C LYS A 416 -26.76 18.97 -20.75
N TYR A 417 -25.53 18.55 -20.42
CA TYR A 417 -24.91 18.81 -19.11
C TYR A 417 -24.08 20.10 -19.07
N ILE A 418 -23.83 20.75 -20.21
CA ILE A 418 -22.90 21.88 -20.35
C ILE A 418 -23.68 23.17 -20.72
N GLY A 419 -24.99 23.19 -20.45
CA GLY A 419 -25.91 24.30 -20.75
C GLY A 419 -26.13 25.24 -19.57
#